data_AF-A0A6J1N7B4-F1
#
_entry.id   AF-A0A6J1N7B4-F1
#
_cell.length_a   1.000
_cell.length_b   1.000
_cell.length_c   1.000
_cell.angle_alpha   90.00
_cell.angle_beta   90.00
_cell.angle_gamma   90.00
#
_symmetry.space_group_name_H-M   'P 1'
#
loop_
_entity.id
_entity.type
_entity.pdbx_description
1 polymer ?
#
loop_
_entity_poly.entity_id
_entity_poly.type
_entity_poly.pdbx_seq_one_letter_code
_entity_poly.pdbx_strand_id
1 'polypeptide(L)'
;MNLLINNVAFRLMSRPSSWTQVAHMKQWRISKGLSANRNAEGVLTDGPDYTYLDGRPTPLLVKQKMRMLKQQNYANQIVTLCSELDFAKKRHQEILNAKEQERQDIINDRLKPKGKVMLKKK
;
A
#
# COMPACT_ATOMS: atom_id res chain seq x y z
N MET A 1 -53.44 2.27 15.44
CA MET A 1 -53.54 0.82 15.25
C MET A 1 -52.16 0.27 14.91
N ASN A 2 -51.74 -0.75 15.66
CA ASN A 2 -50.67 -1.74 15.42
C ASN A 2 -49.24 -1.23 15.27
N LEU A 3 -48.44 -1.22 16.34
CA LEU A 3 -47.74 -2.34 17.02
C LEU A 3 -46.46 -2.80 16.28
N LEU A 4 -45.34 -2.35 16.86
CA LEU A 4 -44.07 -3.06 17.10
C LEU A 4 -43.97 -4.51 16.58
N ILE A 5 -43.02 -4.74 15.66
CA ILE A 5 -42.34 -6.04 15.51
C ILE A 5 -40.85 -5.75 15.34
N ASN A 6 -40.19 -5.47 16.45
CA ASN A 6 -39.22 -6.36 17.09
C ASN A 6 -38.07 -6.81 16.17
N ASN A 7 -36.98 -6.07 16.35
CA ASN A 7 -35.60 -6.44 16.09
C ASN A 7 -35.26 -7.69 16.94
N VAL A 8 -35.72 -8.87 16.51
CA VAL A 8 -35.41 -10.13 17.18
C VAL A 8 -34.01 -10.54 16.77
N ALA A 9 -33.08 -10.18 17.64
CA ALA A 9 -31.86 -10.89 17.94
C ALA A 9 -31.77 -12.27 17.29
N PHE A 10 -31.07 -12.35 16.15
CA PHE A 10 -30.41 -13.60 15.78
C PHE A 10 -29.22 -13.76 16.72
N ARG A 11 -29.51 -14.08 18.00
CA ARG A 11 -28.55 -14.64 18.93
C ARG A 11 -28.04 -15.90 18.24
N LEU A 12 -26.86 -15.80 17.65
CA LEU A 12 -26.01 -16.95 17.41
C LEU A 12 -25.78 -17.58 18.78
N MET A 13 -26.64 -18.51 19.15
CA MET A 13 -26.36 -19.48 20.20
C MET A 13 -25.30 -20.43 19.62
N SER A 14 -24.06 -19.94 19.52
CA SER A 14 -22.90 -20.79 19.34
C SER A 14 -22.73 -21.56 20.65
N ARG A 15 -23.28 -22.76 20.68
CA ARG A 15 -22.97 -23.78 21.69
C ARG A 15 -21.44 -23.82 21.85
N PRO A 16 -20.88 -23.76 23.06
CA PRO A 16 -19.43 -23.93 23.24
C PRO A 16 -19.13 -25.42 23.14
N SER A 17 -19.27 -25.98 21.94
CA SER A 17 -18.56 -27.21 21.60
C SER A 17 -17.10 -26.81 21.45
N SER A 18 -16.19 -27.52 22.09
CA SER A 18 -14.74 -27.28 22.16
C SER A 18 -14.00 -27.40 20.82
N TRP A 19 -14.66 -27.04 19.74
CA TRP A 19 -14.22 -27.09 18.36
C TRP A 19 -14.17 -25.65 17.87
N THR A 20 -13.06 -24.95 18.15
CA THR A 20 -12.79 -23.65 17.52
C THR A 20 -12.95 -23.82 16.02
N GLN A 21 -14.00 -23.22 15.45
CA GLN A 21 -14.25 -23.28 14.01
C GLN A 21 -13.01 -22.79 13.25
N VAL A 22 -12.57 -23.53 12.24
CA VAL A 22 -11.36 -23.22 11.45
C VAL A 22 -11.38 -21.79 10.88
N ALA A 23 -12.57 -21.25 10.59
CA ALA A 23 -12.75 -19.86 10.17
C ALA A 23 -12.34 -18.84 11.25
N HIS A 24 -12.70 -19.09 12.51
CA HIS A 24 -12.32 -18.24 13.65
C HIS A 24 -10.79 -18.23 13.83
N MET A 25 -10.14 -19.37 13.64
CA MET A 25 -8.67 -19.47 13.71
C MET A 25 -7.97 -18.68 12.59
N LYS A 26 -8.50 -18.70 11.36
CA LYS A 26 -7.97 -17.86 10.26
C LYS A 26 -8.15 -16.37 10.53
N GLN A 27 -9.33 -15.96 11.01
CA GLN A 27 -9.60 -14.56 11.37
C GLN A 27 -8.67 -14.10 12.50
N TRP A 28 -8.46 -14.94 13.51
CA TRP A 28 -7.51 -14.67 14.59
C TRP A 28 -6.08 -14.47 14.04
N ARG A 29 -5.61 -15.31 13.11
CA ARG A 29 -4.29 -15.12 12.49
C ARG A 29 -4.16 -13.78 11.79
N ILE A 30 -5.15 -13.42 10.97
CA ILE A 30 -5.18 -12.11 10.28
C ILE A 30 -5.18 -10.97 11.31
N SER A 31 -5.95 -11.09 12.38
CA SER A 31 -5.97 -10.08 13.47
C SER A 31 -4.61 -9.91 14.17
N LYS A 32 -3.74 -10.92 14.08
CA LYS A 32 -2.37 -10.91 14.61
C LYS A 32 -1.32 -10.53 13.56
N GLY A 33 -1.74 -10.14 12.35
CA GLY A 33 -0.83 -9.80 11.25
C GLY A 33 -0.15 -11.01 10.59
N LEU A 34 -0.66 -12.21 10.81
CA LEU A 34 -0.19 -13.43 10.16
C LEU A 34 -1.04 -13.73 8.92
N SER A 35 -0.46 -14.43 7.94
CA SER A 35 -1.20 -14.99 6.81
C SER A 35 -2.47 -15.76 7.22
N ALA A 36 -3.48 -15.79 6.34
CA ALA A 36 -4.66 -16.64 6.55
C ALA A 36 -4.33 -18.14 6.45
N ASN A 37 -3.47 -18.50 5.50
CA ASN A 37 -3.00 -19.87 5.30
C ASN A 37 -1.73 -20.12 6.14
N ARG A 38 -1.72 -21.20 6.94
CA ARG A 38 -0.58 -21.57 7.80
C ARG A 38 0.71 -21.81 7.01
N ASN A 39 0.59 -22.35 5.80
CA ASN A 39 1.74 -22.75 4.98
C ASN A 39 2.11 -21.69 3.93
N ALA A 40 1.62 -20.45 4.07
CA ALA A 40 1.94 -19.39 3.12
C ALA A 40 3.33 -18.79 3.38
N GLU A 41 3.65 -18.54 4.65
CA GLU A 41 4.86 -17.84 5.08
C GLU A 41 5.22 -18.22 6.51
N GLY A 42 6.49 -18.02 6.87
CA GLY A 42 7.00 -18.12 8.23
C GLY A 42 7.90 -19.33 8.45
N VAL A 43 8.34 -19.50 9.70
CA VAL A 43 9.39 -20.47 10.08
C VAL A 43 9.12 -21.89 9.58
N LEU A 44 7.84 -22.32 9.62
CA LEU A 44 7.44 -23.65 9.18
C LEU A 44 7.65 -23.89 7.66
N THR A 45 7.54 -22.86 6.83
CA THR A 45 7.57 -22.98 5.36
C THR A 45 8.87 -22.48 4.75
N ASP A 46 9.49 -21.49 5.38
CA ASP A 46 10.70 -20.84 4.91
C ASP A 46 11.97 -21.38 5.58
N GLY A 47 11.83 -22.07 6.72
CA GLY A 47 12.93 -22.80 7.35
C GLY A 47 13.33 -24.06 6.58
N PRO A 48 14.54 -24.59 6.82
CA PRO A 48 14.97 -25.87 6.25
C PRO A 48 14.30 -27.04 6.99
N ASP A 49 13.86 -28.05 6.25
CA ASP A 49 13.21 -29.25 6.82
C ASP A 49 14.19 -30.18 7.55
N TYR A 50 15.47 -30.15 7.17
CA TYR A 50 16.55 -30.94 7.76
C TYR A 50 17.85 -30.14 7.79
N THR A 51 18.89 -30.62 8.47
CA THR A 51 20.26 -30.08 8.45
C THR A 51 21.25 -31.24 8.57
N TYR A 52 22.45 -31.09 7.99
CA TYR A 52 23.50 -32.11 8.09
C TYR A 52 24.07 -32.18 9.51
N LEU A 53 24.45 -33.38 9.96
CA LEU A 53 25.07 -33.57 11.29
C LEU A 53 26.36 -32.76 11.47
N ASP A 54 27.10 -32.58 10.39
CA ASP A 54 28.33 -31.77 10.34
C ASP A 54 28.07 -30.26 10.49
N GLY A 55 26.80 -29.82 10.55
CA GLY A 55 26.40 -28.42 10.62
C GLY A 55 26.46 -27.67 9.29
N ARG A 56 26.67 -28.38 8.16
CA ARG A 56 26.60 -27.77 6.83
C ARG A 56 25.19 -27.22 6.56
N PRO A 57 25.06 -26.08 5.88
CA PRO A 57 23.75 -25.53 5.55
C PRO A 57 23.02 -26.40 4.54
N THR A 58 21.70 -26.45 4.69
CA THR A 58 20.83 -27.20 3.77
C THR A 58 20.74 -26.49 2.43
N PRO A 59 20.90 -27.20 1.31
CA PRO A 59 20.73 -26.59 -0.01
C PRO A 59 19.29 -26.09 -0.20
N LEU A 60 19.14 -24.98 -0.92
CA LEU A 60 17.83 -24.37 -1.17
C LEU A 60 16.90 -25.29 -1.98
N LEU A 61 15.68 -25.46 -1.47
CA LEU A 61 14.63 -26.17 -2.20
C LEU A 61 14.16 -25.33 -3.40
N VAL A 62 13.76 -25.98 -4.49
CA VAL A 62 13.32 -25.31 -5.73
C VAL A 62 12.19 -24.32 -5.44
N LYS A 63 11.16 -24.73 -4.69
CA LYS A 63 10.02 -23.85 -4.37
C LYS A 63 10.41 -22.68 -3.47
N GLN A 64 11.34 -22.88 -2.53
CA GLN A 64 11.87 -21.78 -1.69
C GLN A 64 12.58 -20.75 -2.58
N LYS A 65 13.46 -21.21 -3.48
CA LYS A 65 14.14 -20.35 -4.46
C LYS A 65 13.14 -19.58 -5.32
N MET A 66 12.11 -20.26 -5.85
CA MET A 66 11.08 -19.60 -6.66
C MET A 66 10.31 -18.52 -5.89
N ARG A 67 9.97 -18.77 -4.61
CA ARG A 67 9.35 -17.75 -3.75
C ARG A 67 10.27 -16.56 -3.53
N MET A 68 11.55 -16.78 -3.25
CA MET A 68 12.53 -15.71 -3.07
C MET A 68 12.66 -14.82 -4.31
N LEU A 69 12.81 -15.43 -5.49
CA LEU A 69 12.89 -14.70 -6.76
C LEU A 69 11.61 -13.91 -7.05
N LYS A 70 10.45 -14.50 -6.74
CA LYS A 70 9.16 -13.81 -6.88
C LYS A 70 9.08 -12.57 -5.98
N GLN A 71 9.53 -12.68 -4.73
CA GLN A 71 9.55 -11.52 -3.82
C GLN A 71 10.55 -10.44 -4.24
N GLN A 72 11.71 -10.85 -4.77
CA GLN A 72 12.66 -9.91 -5.36
C GLN A 72 12.04 -9.13 -6.52
N ASN A 73 11.31 -9.81 -7.42
CA ASN A 73 10.63 -9.17 -8.53
C ASN A 73 9.58 -8.16 -8.05
N TYR A 74 8.78 -8.50 -7.05
CA TYR A 74 7.82 -7.56 -6.47
C TYR A 74 8.50 -6.36 -5.82
N ALA A 75 9.59 -6.56 -5.08
CA ALA A 75 10.35 -5.47 -4.48
C ALA A 75 10.88 -4.50 -5.56
N ASN A 76 11.46 -5.04 -6.63
CA ASN A 76 11.95 -4.24 -7.76
C ASN A 76 10.82 -3.44 -8.41
N GLN A 77 9.66 -4.07 -8.66
CA GLN A 77 8.49 -3.40 -9.23
C GLN A 77 7.99 -2.26 -8.34
N ILE A 78 7.90 -2.48 -7.02
CA ILE A 78 7.45 -1.46 -6.07
C ILE A 78 8.40 -0.25 -6.11
N VAL A 79 9.71 -0.48 -6.06
CA VAL A 79 10.72 0.61 -6.11
C VAL A 79 10.60 1.41 -7.41
N THR A 80 10.51 0.72 -8.55
CA THR A 80 10.36 1.39 -9.86
C THR A 80 9.09 2.25 -9.89
N LEU A 81 7.93 1.69 -9.52
CA LEU A 81 6.65 2.42 -9.56
C LEU A 81 6.64 3.64 -8.61
N CYS A 82 7.22 3.51 -7.41
CA CYS A 82 7.37 4.63 -6.49
C CYS A 82 8.25 5.73 -7.10
N SER A 83 9.37 5.36 -7.73
CA SER A 83 10.27 6.32 -8.37
C SER A 83 9.61 7.07 -9.55
N GLU A 84 8.80 6.36 -10.33
CA GLU A 84 8.06 6.95 -11.46
C GLU A 84 7.00 7.94 -10.97
N LEU A 85 6.27 7.61 -9.88
CA LEU A 85 5.31 8.51 -9.26
C LEU A 85 5.97 9.77 -8.71
N ASP A 86 7.09 9.62 -8.01
CA ASP A 86 7.84 10.76 -7.47
C ASP A 86 8.35 11.67 -8.59
N PHE A 87 8.85 11.09 -9.68
CA PHE A 87 9.25 11.82 -10.87
C PHE A 87 8.07 12.58 -11.49
N ALA A 88 6.92 11.92 -11.69
CA ALA A 88 5.73 12.55 -12.26
C ALA A 88 5.24 13.73 -11.43
N LYS A 89 5.25 13.61 -10.09
CA LYS A 89 4.89 14.68 -9.17
C LYS A 89 5.83 15.88 -9.28
N LYS A 90 7.14 15.63 -9.26
CA LYS A 90 8.16 16.69 -9.41
C LYS A 90 8.02 17.42 -10.75
N ARG A 91 7.94 16.66 -11.85
CA ARG A 91 7.77 17.19 -13.19
C ARG A 91 6.51 18.06 -13.31
N HIS A 92 5.40 17.63 -12.71
CA HIS A 92 4.17 18.41 -12.73
C HIS A 92 4.34 19.75 -12.01
N GLN A 93 4.98 19.74 -10.84
CA GLN A 93 5.26 20.96 -10.08
C GLN A 93 6.19 21.91 -10.85
N GLU A 94 7.24 21.38 -11.50
CA GLU A 94 8.14 22.16 -12.34
C GLU A 94 7.40 22.84 -13.50
N ILE A 95 6.50 22.11 -14.17
CA ILE A 95 5.67 22.67 -15.26
C ILE A 95 4.78 23.80 -14.75
N LEU A 96 4.16 23.65 -13.57
CA LEU A 96 3.34 24.71 -12.99
C LEU A 96 4.18 25.94 -12.62
N ASN A 97 5.33 25.73 -12.00
CA ASN A 97 6.25 26.80 -11.63
C ASN A 97 6.77 27.55 -12.86
N ALA A 98 7.15 26.82 -13.93
CA ALA A 98 7.61 27.41 -15.18
C ALA A 98 6.52 28.26 -15.85
N LYS A 99 5.26 27.80 -15.86
CA LYS A 99 4.12 28.57 -16.37
C LYS A 99 3.86 29.83 -15.56
N GLU A 100 4.03 29.77 -14.25
CA GLU A 100 3.86 30.95 -13.39
C GLU A 100 5.01 31.95 -13.61
N GLN A 101 6.25 31.47 -13.69
CA GLN A 101 7.41 32.30 -14.03
C GLN A 101 7.24 33.00 -15.37
N GLU A 102 6.85 32.26 -16.42
CA GLU A 102 6.57 32.83 -17.74
C GLU A 102 5.51 33.93 -17.68
N ARG A 103 4.43 33.75 -16.89
CA ARG A 103 3.42 34.79 -16.68
C ARG A 103 4.00 36.01 -15.99
N GLN A 104 4.82 35.82 -14.95
CA GLN A 104 5.45 36.93 -14.23
C GLN A 104 6.43 37.67 -15.14
N ASP A 105 7.22 36.97 -15.94
CA ASP A 105 8.15 37.56 -16.91
C ASP A 105 7.40 38.39 -17.95
N ILE A 106 6.30 37.86 -18.51
CA ILE A 106 5.43 38.61 -19.43
C ILE A 106 4.87 39.86 -18.76
N ILE A 107 4.51 39.82 -17.48
CA ILE A 107 4.00 40.98 -16.72
C ILE A 107 5.10 42.01 -16.46
N ASN A 108 6.30 41.57 -16.09
CA ASN A 108 7.46 42.40 -15.81
C ASN A 108 7.97 43.10 -17.07
N ASP A 109 7.92 42.41 -18.21
CA ASP A 109 8.32 42.93 -19.51
C ASP A 109 7.28 43.88 -20.13
N ARG A 110 6.08 44.03 -19.53
CA ARG A 110 5.07 44.97 -20.04
C ARG A 110 5.61 46.40 -19.98
N LEU A 111 5.48 47.09 -21.10
CA LEU A 111 5.72 48.52 -21.18
C LEU A 111 4.84 49.28 -20.18
N LYS A 112 5.37 50.40 -19.67
CA LYS A 112 4.65 51.29 -18.74
C LYS A 112 3.27 51.67 -19.32
N PRO A 113 2.21 51.66 -18.50
CA PRO A 113 0.88 52.05 -18.96
C PRO A 113 0.84 53.53 -19.35
N LYS A 114 0.10 53.87 -20.41
CA LYS A 114 -0.02 55.25 -20.93
C LYS A 114 -1.44 55.81 -20.79
N GLY A 115 -1.59 57.13 -20.92
CA GLY A 115 -2.89 57.80 -21.06
C GLY A 115 -3.72 57.91 -19.76
N LYS A 116 -5.04 57.70 -19.85
CA LYS A 116 -6.01 57.88 -18.74
C LYS A 116 -5.70 57.05 -17.49
N VAL A 117 -4.95 55.94 -17.63
CA VAL A 117 -4.52 55.08 -16.52
C VAL A 117 -3.50 55.78 -15.62
N MET A 118 -2.67 56.68 -16.17
CA MET A 118 -1.73 57.48 -15.37
C MET A 118 -2.42 58.60 -14.57
N LEU A 119 -3.52 59.14 -15.09
CA LEU A 119 -4.25 60.28 -14.49
C LEU A 119 -5.06 59.91 -13.23
N LYS A 120 -5.22 58.61 -12.94
CA LYS A 120 -5.96 58.09 -11.77
C LYS A 120 -5.11 57.98 -10.49
N LYS A 121 -3.80 58.25 -10.54
CA LYS A 121 -2.97 58.37 -9.33
C LYS A 121 -3.25 59.74 -8.68
N LYS A 122 -4.17 59.78 -7.72
CA LYS A 122 -4.31 60.83 -6.71
C LYS A 122 -4.15 60.19 -5.35
#